data_AF-A0A1Y4NKM2-F1
#
_entry.id   AF-A0A1Y4NKM2-F1
#
_cell.length_a   1.000
_cell.length_b   1.000
_cell.length_c   1.000
_cell.angle_alpha   90.00
_cell.angle_beta   90.00
_cell.angle_gamma   90.00
#
_symmetry.space_group_name_H-M   'P 1'
#
loop_
_entity.id
_entity.type
_entity.pdbx_description
1 polymer ?
#
loop_
_entity_poly.entity_id
_entity_poly.type
_entity_poly.pdbx_seq_one_letter_code
_entity_poly.pdbx_strand_id
1 'polypeptide(L)'
;MGKETDEKYVELIQRIGSNLFEVQGRFLSLDKQVMAQSVEQVSVAMEIYRYMINHYEPQLEEMEFLLQYENPLSVIQSYWPKPDPLLGHTVMKKIREDARAELKERQEKESSLHGKLKKSARDIKRENDRKNSGKEKTGRTREKGR
;
A
#
# COMPACT_ATOMS: atom_id res chain seq x y z
N MET A 1 19.09 14.41 -4.91
CA MET A 1 17.99 13.43 -4.96
C MET A 1 17.60 13.23 -6.42
N GLY A 2 16.95 12.11 -6.76
CA GLY A 2 16.47 11.89 -8.13
C GLY A 2 15.20 12.71 -8.39
N LYS A 3 14.96 13.11 -9.65
CA LYS A 3 13.79 13.93 -10.03
C LYS A 3 12.45 13.36 -9.52
N GLU A 4 12.28 12.05 -9.59
CA GLU A 4 11.09 11.35 -9.09
C GLU A 4 10.93 11.46 -7.56
N THR A 5 12.05 11.36 -6.82
CA THR A 5 12.06 11.50 -5.36
C THR A 5 11.62 12.90 -4.95
N ASP A 6 12.08 13.93 -5.66
CA ASP A 6 11.73 15.32 -5.39
C ASP A 6 10.24 15.60 -5.67
N GLU A 7 9.70 15.06 -6.77
CA GLU A 7 8.27 15.20 -7.13
C GLU A 7 7.37 14.54 -6.06
N LYS A 8 7.67 13.30 -5.66
CA LYS A 8 6.89 12.60 -4.61
C LYS A 8 7.03 13.26 -3.25
N TYR A 9 8.19 13.82 -2.92
CA TYR A 9 8.37 14.57 -1.69
C TYR A 9 7.45 15.79 -1.66
N VAL A 10 7.42 16.59 -2.74
CA VAL A 10 6.52 17.75 -2.84
C VAL A 10 5.05 17.33 -2.73
N GLU A 11 4.65 16.27 -3.43
CA GLU A 11 3.28 15.73 -3.37
C GLU A 11 2.92 15.32 -1.93
N LEU A 12 3.81 14.60 -1.24
CA LEU A 12 3.58 14.13 0.12
C LEU A 12 3.42 15.31 1.09
N ILE A 13 4.33 16.30 1.03
CA ILE A 13 4.26 17.47 1.93
C ILE A 13 2.99 18.29 1.67
N GLN A 14 2.57 18.44 0.41
CA GLN A 14 1.32 19.12 0.07
C GLN A 14 0.10 18.38 0.64
N ARG A 15 0.05 17.04 0.51
CA ARG A 15 -1.06 16.24 1.02
C ARG A 15 -1.12 16.25 2.55
N ILE A 16 0.02 16.10 3.23
CA ILE A 16 0.09 16.23 4.70
C ILE A 16 -0.35 17.62 5.15
N GLY A 17 0.08 18.67 4.45
CA GLY A 17 -0.34 20.05 4.74
C GLY A 17 -1.86 20.25 4.60
N SER A 18 -2.46 19.69 3.54
CA SER A 18 -3.92 19.70 3.36
C SER A 18 -4.64 18.95 4.49
N ASN A 19 -4.16 17.75 4.86
CA ASN A 19 -4.76 17.00 5.97
C ASN A 19 -4.63 17.73 7.31
N LEU A 20 -3.52 18.44 7.55
CA LEU A 20 -3.36 19.27 8.74
C LEU A 20 -4.37 20.42 8.74
N PHE A 21 -4.59 21.07 7.60
CA PHE A 21 -5.58 22.14 7.49
C PHE A 21 -6.99 21.64 7.80
N GLU A 22 -7.36 20.44 7.33
CA GLU A 22 -8.64 19.79 7.68
C GLU A 22 -8.75 19.47 9.17
N VAL A 23 -7.67 19.02 9.82
CA VAL A 23 -7.63 18.78 11.27
C VAL A 23 -7.85 20.09 12.03
N GLN A 24 -7.15 21.17 11.63
CA GLN A 24 -7.30 22.49 12.25
C GLN A 24 -8.70 23.07 12.03
N GLY A 25 -9.23 22.96 10.81
CA GLY A 25 -10.59 23.42 10.49
C GLY A 25 -11.65 22.72 11.31
N ARG A 26 -11.55 21.38 11.45
CA ARG A 26 -12.43 20.62 12.34
C ARG A 26 -12.28 21.06 13.79
N PHE A 27 -11.05 21.20 14.28
CA PHE A 27 -10.79 21.61 15.65
C PHE A 27 -11.41 22.97 16.00
N LEU A 28 -11.28 23.96 15.11
CA LEU A 28 -11.85 25.29 15.30
C LEU A 28 -13.38 25.32 15.25
N SER A 29 -14.01 24.28 14.67
CA SER A 29 -15.46 24.14 14.63
C SER A 29 -16.06 23.46 15.87
N LEU A 30 -15.22 22.91 16.76
CA LEU A 30 -15.66 22.22 17.97
C LEU A 30 -16.11 23.20 19.05
N ASP A 31 -16.98 22.72 19.95
CA ASP A 31 -17.27 23.45 21.17
C ASP A 31 -16.05 23.51 22.11
N LYS A 32 -16.10 24.40 23.11
CA LYS A 32 -14.97 24.64 24.01
C LYS A 32 -14.58 23.42 24.87
N GLN A 33 -15.53 22.57 25.25
CA GLN A 33 -15.25 21.40 26.07
C GLN A 33 -14.60 20.28 25.27
N VAL A 34 -15.08 20.05 24.05
CA VAL A 34 -14.52 19.06 23.12
C VAL A 34 -13.17 19.54 22.58
N MET A 35 -13.00 20.85 22.34
CA MET A 35 -11.69 21.40 21.99
C MET A 35 -10.62 21.02 23.02
N ALA A 36 -10.88 21.21 24.32
CA ALA A 36 -9.91 20.89 25.37
C ALA A 36 -9.49 19.40 25.35
N GLN A 37 -10.38 18.50 24.97
CA GLN A 37 -10.11 17.06 24.85
C GLN A 37 -9.36 16.70 23.56
N SER A 38 -9.52 17.49 22.50
CA SER A 38 -8.90 17.26 21.18
C SER A 38 -7.57 17.99 20.97
N VAL A 39 -7.14 18.86 21.89
CA VAL A 39 -5.88 19.64 21.76
C VAL A 39 -4.69 18.74 21.45
N GLU A 40 -4.56 17.62 22.17
CA GLU A 40 -3.43 16.70 22.01
C GLU A 40 -3.39 16.07 20.61
N GLN A 41 -4.54 15.80 19.99
CA GLN A 41 -4.60 15.27 18.64
C GLN A 41 -4.07 16.30 17.63
N VAL A 42 -4.43 17.57 17.80
CA VAL A 42 -3.98 18.65 16.93
C VAL A 42 -2.49 18.94 17.16
N SER A 43 -2.00 18.90 18.40
CA SER A 43 -0.58 19.11 18.68
C SER A 43 0.29 18.05 18.02
N VAL A 44 -0.10 16.76 18.09
CA VAL A 44 0.61 15.69 17.39
C VAL A 44 0.59 15.89 15.87
N ALA A 45 -0.56 16.30 15.30
CA ALA A 45 -0.65 16.62 13.88
C ALA A 45 0.35 17.71 13.45
N MET A 46 0.46 18.77 14.26
CA MET A 46 1.38 19.88 14.01
C MET A 46 2.84 19.46 14.18
N GLU A 47 3.14 18.61 15.16
CA GLU A 47 4.49 18.08 15.39
C GLU A 47 4.96 17.21 14.22
N ILE A 48 4.10 16.33 13.72
CA ILE A 48 4.38 15.51 12.53
C ILE A 48 4.69 16.42 11.35
N TYR A 49 3.82 17.39 11.06
CA TYR A 49 4.05 18.30 9.94
C TYR A 49 5.38 19.06 10.10
N ARG A 50 5.68 19.56 11.30
CA ARG A 50 6.94 20.25 11.59
C ARG A 50 8.15 19.33 11.40
N TYR A 51 8.06 18.07 11.79
CA TYR A 51 9.12 17.09 11.54
C TYR A 51 9.31 16.85 10.03
N MET A 52 8.21 16.66 9.31
CA MET A 52 8.22 16.39 7.87
C MET A 52 8.85 17.51 7.04
N ILE A 53 8.71 18.78 7.45
CA ILE A 53 9.30 19.91 6.72
C ILE A 53 10.75 20.21 7.11
N ASN A 54 11.17 19.89 8.35
CA ASN A 54 12.46 20.36 8.89
C ASN A 54 13.51 19.25 9.05
N HIS A 55 13.09 18.00 9.22
CA HIS A 55 13.96 16.91 9.68
C HIS A 55 13.80 15.61 8.90
N TYR A 56 12.77 15.50 8.06
CA TYR A 56 12.51 14.30 7.30
C TYR A 56 13.52 14.16 6.15
N GLU A 57 14.11 12.97 6.06
CA GLU A 57 15.02 12.57 4.99
C GLU A 57 14.28 11.65 4.02
N PRO A 58 13.84 12.14 2.84
CA PRO A 58 12.93 11.40 1.99
C PRO A 58 13.55 10.12 1.43
N GLN A 59 12.82 9.01 1.54
CA GLN A 59 13.09 7.77 0.79
C GLN A 59 11.94 7.44 -0.14
N LEU A 60 12.25 6.87 -1.30
CA LEU A 60 11.23 6.65 -2.33
C LEU A 60 10.16 5.67 -1.86
N GLU A 61 10.56 4.56 -1.24
CA GLU A 61 9.63 3.47 -0.89
C GLU A 61 8.66 3.88 0.22
N GLU A 62 9.11 4.67 1.19
CA GLU A 62 8.23 5.14 2.28
C GLU A 62 7.27 6.24 1.78
N MET A 63 7.69 7.08 0.84
CA MET A 63 6.81 8.07 0.21
C MET A 63 5.75 7.40 -0.65
N GLU A 64 6.13 6.42 -1.48
CA GLU A 64 5.20 5.64 -2.29
C GLU A 64 4.19 4.88 -1.44
N PHE A 65 4.62 4.37 -0.29
CA PHE A 65 3.71 3.74 0.68
C PHE A 65 2.72 4.76 1.25
N LEU A 66 3.20 5.90 1.76
CA LEU A 66 2.35 6.90 2.38
C LEU A 66 1.38 7.57 1.40
N LEU A 67 1.79 7.79 0.16
CA LEU A 67 0.97 8.40 -0.90
C LEU A 67 -0.18 7.51 -1.38
N GLN A 68 -0.20 6.22 -1.03
CA GLN A 68 -1.35 5.34 -1.28
C GLN A 68 -2.56 5.69 -0.42
N TYR A 69 -2.36 6.42 0.69
CA TYR A 69 -3.41 6.79 1.60
C TYR A 69 -3.95 8.18 1.27
N GLU A 70 -5.27 8.36 1.38
CA GLU A 70 -5.90 9.68 1.22
C GLU A 70 -5.46 10.66 2.33
N ASN A 71 -5.17 10.12 3.52
CA ASN A 71 -4.73 10.87 4.68
C ASN A 71 -3.40 10.30 5.25
N PRO A 72 -2.25 10.55 4.59
CA PRO A 72 -0.94 10.14 5.07
C PRO A 72 -0.62 10.67 6.47
N LEU A 73 -1.15 11.85 6.86
CA LEU A 73 -0.97 12.38 8.20
C LEU A 73 -1.55 11.44 9.28
N SER A 74 -2.74 10.90 9.05
CA SER A 74 -3.39 9.93 9.95
C SER A 74 -2.59 8.63 10.05
N VAL A 75 -1.97 8.19 8.96
CA VAL A 75 -1.08 7.02 8.97
C VAL A 75 0.11 7.31 9.87
N ILE A 76 0.84 8.41 9.64
CA ILE A 76 2.01 8.76 10.46
C ILE A 76 1.63 8.93 11.94
N GLN A 77 0.47 9.54 12.23
CA GLN A 77 -0.07 9.66 13.59
C GLN A 77 -0.24 8.31 14.29
N SER A 78 -0.67 7.27 13.57
CA SER A 78 -0.85 5.93 14.16
C SER A 78 0.46 5.28 14.63
N TYR A 79 1.60 5.69 14.06
CA TYR A 79 2.93 5.24 14.48
C TYR A 79 3.58 6.18 15.49
N TRP A 80 3.04 7.39 15.68
CA TRP A 80 3.67 8.43 16.47
C TRP A 80 3.59 8.10 17.96
N PRO A 81 4.73 7.86 18.63
CA PRO A 81 4.73 7.51 20.04
C PRO A 81 4.29 8.71 20.86
N LYS A 82 3.21 8.55 21.62
CA LYS A 82 2.88 9.50 22.69
C LYS A 82 3.68 9.11 23.95
N PRO A 83 4.38 10.04 24.62
CA PRO A 83 4.43 11.50 24.42
C PRO A 83 5.79 12.02 23.89
N ASP A 84 6.58 11.24 23.14
CA ASP A 84 7.96 11.64 22.77
C ASP A 84 8.08 12.06 21.29
N PRO A 85 8.05 13.38 20.99
CA PRO A 85 8.16 13.91 19.64
C PRO A 85 9.57 13.82 19.03
N LEU A 86 10.61 13.46 19.79
CA LEU A 86 11.98 13.33 19.27
C LEU A 86 12.19 12.04 18.46
N LEU A 87 11.17 11.17 18.39
CA LEU A 87 11.25 9.87 17.73
C LEU A 87 10.76 9.88 16.27
N GLY A 88 10.58 11.04 15.63
CA GLY A 88 10.12 11.12 14.24
C GLY A 88 10.94 10.27 13.27
N HIS A 89 12.27 10.23 13.42
CA HIS A 89 13.14 9.33 12.66
C HIS A 89 12.77 7.85 12.87
N THR A 90 12.54 7.45 14.12
CA THR A 90 12.16 6.08 14.49
C THR A 90 10.81 5.70 13.90
N VAL A 91 9.86 6.64 13.87
CA VAL A 91 8.55 6.45 13.23
C VAL A 91 8.71 6.20 11.74
N MET A 92 9.44 7.06 11.03
CA MET A 92 9.64 6.89 9.59
C MET A 92 10.39 5.60 9.26
N LYS A 93 11.38 5.23 10.08
CA LYS A 93 12.06 3.94 9.97
C LYS A 93 11.06 2.77 10.09
N LYS A 94 10.16 2.81 11.06
CA LYS A 94 9.16 1.76 11.26
C LYS A 94 8.17 1.67 10.08
N ILE A 95 7.67 2.82 9.62
CA ILE A 95 6.81 2.91 8.44
C ILE A 95 7.49 2.27 7.22
N ARG A 96 8.77 2.55 7.02
CA ARG A 96 9.56 1.97 5.93
C ARG A 96 9.74 0.46 6.04
N GLU A 97 9.96 -0.05 7.25
CA GLU A 97 10.03 -1.49 7.51
C GLU A 97 8.71 -2.18 7.16
N ASP A 98 7.58 -1.58 7.53
CA ASP A 98 6.25 -2.13 7.27
C ASP A 98 5.88 -2.03 5.78
N ALA A 99 6.25 -0.92 5.11
CA ALA A 99 6.13 -0.77 3.66
C ALA A 99 6.90 -1.88 2.91
N ARG A 100 8.12 -2.19 3.34
CA ARG A 100 8.93 -3.28 2.76
C ARG A 100 8.30 -4.64 3.02
N ALA A 101 7.74 -4.88 4.20
CA ALA A 101 7.06 -6.12 4.53
C ALA A 101 5.82 -6.33 3.64
N GLU A 102 5.02 -5.28 3.44
CA GLU A 102 3.84 -5.34 2.58
C GLU A 102 4.21 -5.60 1.12
N LEU A 103 5.23 -4.92 0.60
CA LEU A 103 5.73 -5.16 -0.77
C LEU A 103 6.16 -6.61 -0.95
N LYS A 104 6.87 -7.18 0.04
CA LYS A 104 7.29 -8.58 0.01
C LYS A 104 6.10 -9.55 0.03
N GLU A 105 5.10 -9.31 0.89
CA GLU A 105 3.89 -10.14 0.95
C GLU A 105 3.11 -10.10 -0.37
N ARG A 106 3.01 -8.93 -1.00
CA ARG A 106 2.37 -8.76 -2.32
C ARG A 106 3.10 -9.59 -3.39
N GLN A 107 4.43 -9.52 -3.45
CA GLN A 107 5.24 -10.30 -4.40
C GLN A 107 5.09 -11.82 -4.20
N GLU A 108 5.02 -12.28 -2.95
CA GLU A 108 4.83 -13.71 -2.63
C GLU A 108 3.43 -14.19 -3.06
N LYS A 109 2.39 -13.38 -2.82
CA LYS A 109 1.02 -13.68 -3.26
C LYS A 109 0.93 -13.75 -4.79
N GLU A 110 1.51 -12.79 -5.51
CA GLU A 110 1.52 -12.78 -6.97
C GLU A 110 2.24 -14.00 -7.56
N SER A 111 3.38 -14.37 -7.00
CA SER A 111 4.14 -15.56 -7.39
C SER A 111 3.31 -16.84 -7.20
N SER A 112 2.56 -16.93 -6.08
CA SER A 112 1.66 -18.04 -5.78
C SER A 112 0.48 -18.10 -6.77
N LEU A 113 -0.15 -16.97 -7.08
CA LEU A 113 -1.24 -16.88 -8.06
C LEU A 113 -0.77 -17.28 -9.46
N HIS A 114 0.38 -16.77 -9.91
CA HIS A 114 0.96 -17.13 -11.20
C HIS A 114 1.27 -18.64 -11.28
N GLY A 115 1.76 -19.24 -10.19
CA GLY A 115 1.95 -20.68 -10.08
C GLY A 115 0.65 -21.48 -10.23
N LYS A 116 -0.42 -21.04 -9.54
CA LYS A 116 -1.76 -21.65 -9.63
C LYS A 116 -2.33 -21.54 -11.04
N LEU A 117 -2.27 -20.36 -11.66
CA LEU A 117 -2.70 -20.11 -13.05
C LEU A 117 -1.95 -21.02 -14.05
N LYS A 118 -0.63 -21.10 -13.93
CA LYS A 118 0.21 -21.94 -14.81
C LYS A 118 -0.10 -23.43 -14.65
N LYS A 119 -0.49 -23.87 -13.45
CA LYS A 119 -0.93 -25.25 -13.20
C LYS A 119 -2.27 -25.51 -13.86
N SER A 120 -3.27 -24.67 -13.62
CA SER A 120 -4.60 -24.79 -14.24
C SER A 120 -4.55 -24.80 -15.76
N ALA A 121 -3.73 -23.94 -16.37
CA ALA A 121 -3.55 -23.92 -17.83
C ALA A 121 -2.98 -25.24 -18.38
N ARG A 122 -2.05 -25.88 -17.65
CA ARG A 122 -1.50 -27.19 -18.02
C ARG A 122 -2.53 -28.30 -17.87
N ASP A 123 -3.35 -28.24 -16.83
CA ASP A 123 -4.38 -29.25 -16.57
C ASP A 123 -5.49 -29.19 -17.64
N ILE A 124 -5.93 -27.98 -18.04
CA ILE A 124 -6.86 -27.78 -19.16
C ILE A 124 -6.28 -28.32 -20.47
N LYS A 125 -5.01 -28.02 -20.76
CA LYS A 125 -4.34 -28.53 -21.97
C LYS A 125 -4.29 -30.06 -22.00
N ARG A 126 -3.91 -30.68 -20.88
CA ARG A 126 -3.88 -32.15 -20.72
C ARG A 126 -5.26 -32.78 -20.87
N GLU A 127 -6.31 -32.12 -20.37
CA GLU A 127 -7.68 -32.61 -20.52
C GLU A 127 -8.16 -32.54 -21.98
N ASN A 128 -7.84 -31.46 -22.69
CA ASN A 128 -8.14 -31.33 -24.12
C ASN A 128 -7.38 -32.36 -24.98
N ASP A 129 -6.09 -32.58 -24.72
CA ASP A 129 -5.29 -33.57 -25.43
C ASP A 129 -5.84 -35.00 -25.23
N ARG A 130 -6.30 -35.32 -24.01
CA ARG A 130 -6.99 -36.59 -23.71
C ARG A 130 -8.32 -36.74 -24.44
N LYS A 131 -9.14 -35.69 -24.49
CA LYS A 131 -10.42 -35.72 -25.23
C LYS A 131 -10.22 -35.84 -26.75
N ASN A 132 -9.15 -35.26 -27.29
CA ASN A 132 -8.86 -35.32 -28.72
C ASN A 132 -8.33 -36.70 -29.15
N SER A 133 -7.44 -37.31 -28.35
CA SER A 133 -6.93 -38.67 -28.60
C SER A 133 -7.98 -39.78 -28.44
N GLY A 134 -9.08 -39.53 -27.70
CA GLY A 134 -10.22 -40.43 -27.58
C GLY A 134 -11.17 -40.43 -28.79
N LYS A 135 -11.22 -39.34 -29.57
CA LYS A 135 -12.09 -39.24 -30.76
C LYS A 135 -11.51 -39.90 -32.01
N GLU A 136 -10.19 -40.04 -32.12
CA GLU A 136 -9.55 -40.70 -33.28
C GLU A 136 -9.68 -42.24 -33.25
N LYS A 137 -9.97 -42.85 -32.10
CA LYS A 137 -10.10 -44.31 -31.98
C LYS A 137 -11.48 -44.87 -32.31
N THR A 138 -12.51 -44.04 -32.42
CA THR A 138 -13.90 -44.48 -32.69
C THR A 138 -14.34 -44.29 -34.16
N GLY A 139 -13.50 -43.71 -35.02
CA GLY A 139 -13.84 -43.44 -36.43
C GLY A 139 -13.42 -44.49 -37.47
N ARG A 140 -12.75 -45.58 -37.07
CA ARG A 140 -12.05 -46.47 -38.03
C ARG A 140 -12.52 -47.93 -38.00
N THR A 141 -13.84 -48.17 -38.05
CA THR A 141 -14.35 -49.49 -38.40
C THR A 141 -15.71 -49.37 -39.11
N ARG A 142 -15.71 -49.22 -40.43
CA ARG A 142 -16.80 -49.65 -41.33
C ARG A 142 -16.36 -49.49 -42.79
N GLU A 143 -15.50 -50.40 -43.23
CA GLU A 143 -15.42 -50.74 -44.65
C GLU A 143 -14.91 -52.18 -44.77
N LYS A 144 -15.84 -53.12 -44.99
CA LYS A 144 -15.71 -54.30 -45.87
C LYS A 144 -16.86 -55.30 -45.65
N GLY A 145 -17.48 -55.68 -46.76
CA GLY A 145 -18.50 -56.73 -46.90
C GLY A 145 -19.82 -56.11 -47.36
N ARG A 146 -20.37 -56.40 -48.54
CA ARG A 146 -20.15 -57.51 -49.47
C ARG A 146 -20.67 -57.09 -50.84
#